data_AF-A0AAU8FHW2-F1
#
_entry.id   AF-A0AAU8FHW2-F1
#
_cell.length_a   1.000
_cell.length_b   1.000
_cell.length_c   1.000
_cell.angle_alpha   90.00
_cell.angle_beta   90.00
_cell.angle_gamma   90.00
#
_symmetry.space_group_name_H-M   'P 1'
#
loop_
_entity.id
_entity.type
_entity.pdbx_description
1 polymer ?
#
loop_
_entity_poly.entity_id
_entity_poly.type
_entity_poly.pdbx_seq_one_letter_code
_entity_poly.pdbx_strand_id
1 'polypeptide(L)' 'MTRKDENLLRHLPIPVQLARQALERLRIEQRLLGAAPSYWLMYNAVNYALFNARSSLTLNDRYKLDEKVFHQFAALALN' A
#
# COMPACT_ATOMS: atom_id res chain seq x y z
N MET A 1 10.37 -12.09 5.15
CA MET A 1 8.90 -12.01 5.11
C MET A 1 8.35 -13.21 4.40
N THR A 2 7.28 -13.77 4.93
CA THR A 2 6.64 -14.96 4.38
C THR A 2 5.71 -14.54 3.24
N ARG A 3 5.23 -15.48 2.40
CA ARG A 3 4.17 -15.21 1.40
C ARG A 3 2.95 -14.47 1.97
N LYS A 4 2.74 -14.46 3.30
CA LYS A 4 1.65 -13.74 3.97
C LYS A 4 1.72 -12.23 3.76
N ASP A 5 2.91 -11.65 3.71
CA ASP A 5 3.01 -10.19 3.74
C ASP A 5 2.79 -9.56 2.35
N GLU A 6 3.21 -10.22 1.26
CA GLU A 6 2.85 -9.80 -0.10
C GLU A 6 1.35 -9.94 -0.38
N ASN A 7 0.69 -10.91 0.26
CA ASN A 7 -0.76 -11.04 0.20
C ASN A 7 -1.48 -9.92 0.95
N LEU A 8 -0.82 -9.22 1.87
CA LEU A 8 -1.47 -8.22 2.71
C LEU A 8 -1.98 -7.03 1.88
N LEU A 9 -1.22 -6.58 0.87
CA LEU A 9 -1.64 -5.54 -0.07
C LEU A 9 -2.92 -5.90 -0.84
N ARG A 10 -3.16 -7.20 -1.09
CA ARG A 10 -4.36 -7.67 -1.80
C ARG A 10 -5.61 -7.64 -0.94
N HIS A 11 -5.47 -7.56 0.38
CA HIS A 11 -6.57 -7.53 1.34
C HIS A 11 -6.81 -6.12 1.92
N LEU A 12 -6.07 -5.11 1.46
CA LEU A 12 -6.32 -3.73 1.83
C LEU A 12 -7.66 -3.24 1.24
N PRO A 13 -8.36 -2.33 1.92
CA PRO A 13 -9.65 -1.77 1.51
C PRO A 13 -9.47 -0.75 0.39
N ILE A 14 -8.75 -1.10 -0.66
CA ILE A 14 -8.49 -0.26 -1.85
C ILE A 14 -8.89 -1.02 -3.12
N PRO A 15 -9.22 -0.30 -4.21
CA PRO A 15 -9.46 -0.92 -5.50
C PRO A 15 -8.30 -1.83 -5.95
N VAL A 16 -8.63 -2.98 -6.55
CA VAL A 16 -7.65 -3.99 -6.99
C VAL A 16 -6.56 -3.41 -7.89
N GLN A 17 -6.90 -2.44 -8.74
CA GLN A 17 -5.93 -1.76 -9.60
C GLN A 17 -4.89 -0.98 -8.79
N LEU A 18 -5.31 -0.31 -7.71
CA LEU A 18 -4.40 0.41 -6.81
C LEU A 18 -3.52 -0.57 -6.03
N ALA A 19 -4.07 -1.69 -5.57
CA ALA A 19 -3.28 -2.74 -4.92
C ALA A 19 -2.20 -3.32 -5.85
N ARG A 20 -2.50 -3.50 -7.15
CA ARG A 20 -1.51 -3.93 -8.15
C ARG A 20 -0.41 -2.89 -8.35
N GLN A 21 -0.78 -1.61 -8.49
CA GLN A 21 0.22 -0.54 -8.64
C GLN A 21 1.09 -0.38 -7.40
N ALA A 22 0.50 -0.51 -6.21
CA ALA A 22 1.24 -0.52 -4.95
C ALA A 22 2.23 -1.68 -4.88
N LEU A 23 1.84 -2.89 -5.33
CA LEU A 23 2.75 -4.04 -5.37
C LEU A 23 3.94 -3.81 -6.30
N GLU A 24 3.72 -3.28 -7.50
CA GLU A 24 4.82 -2.95 -8.42
C GLU A 24 5.72 -1.85 -7.84
N ARG A 25 5.14 -0.82 -7.20
CA ARG A 25 5.92 0.20 -6.52
C ARG A 25 6.75 -0.37 -5.37
N LEU A 26 6.17 -1.25 -4.55
CA LEU A 26 6.87 -1.88 -3.43
C LEU A 26 8.10 -2.65 -3.90
N ARG A 27 7.98 -3.43 -5.00
CA ARG A 27 9.12 -4.16 -5.58
C ARG A 27 10.25 -3.23 -6.03
N ILE A 28 9.90 -2.08 -6.60
CA ILE A 28 10.88 -1.06 -6.98
C ILE A 28 11.60 -0.53 -5.74
N GLU A 29 10.86 -0.13 -4.70
CA GLU A 29 11.44 0.38 -3.44
C GLU A 29 12.37 -0.62 -2.77
N GLN A 30 11.95 -1.89 -2.67
CA GLN A 30 12.77 -2.94 -2.10
C GLN A 30 14.09 -3.10 -2.84
N ARG A 31 14.06 -3.01 -4.18
CA ARG A 31 15.28 -3.09 -5.00
C ARG A 31 16.19 -1.90 -4.80
N LEU A 32 15.63 -0.69 -4.74
CA LEU A 32 16.39 0.55 -4.57
C LEU A 32 17.04 0.63 -3.20
N LEU A 33 16.32 0.22 -2.16
CA LEU A 33 16.77 0.31 -0.77
C LEU A 33 17.56 -0.92 -0.31
N GLY A 34 17.60 -1.98 -1.12
CA GLY A 34 18.17 -3.27 -0.72
C GLY A 34 17.48 -3.86 0.52
N ALA A 35 16.22 -3.49 0.75
CA ALA A 35 15.49 -3.77 1.98
C ALA A 35 14.41 -4.82 1.76
N ALA A 36 14.19 -5.64 2.79
CA ALA A 36 12.99 -6.46 2.89
C ALA A 36 11.74 -5.55 2.90
N PRO A 37 10.56 -6.06 2.52
CA PRO A 37 9.35 -5.27 2.66
C PRO A 37 9.13 -4.91 4.15
N SER A 38 8.33 -3.89 4.41
CA SER A 38 7.93 -3.51 5.77
C SER A 38 6.57 -2.83 5.69
N TYR A 39 5.84 -2.74 6.79
CA TYR A 39 4.57 -2.01 6.81
C TYR A 39 4.74 -0.55 6.38
N TRP A 40 5.88 0.07 6.72
CA TRP A 40 6.24 1.40 6.23
C TRP A 40 6.38 1.44 4.70
N LEU A 41 7.11 0.51 4.09
CA LEU A 41 7.28 0.47 2.63
C LEU A 41 5.97 0.13 1.92
N MET A 42 5.16 -0.77 2.49
CA MET A 42 3.84 -1.12 1.96
C MET A 42 2.88 0.07 1.99
N TYR A 43 2.82 0.78 3.12
CA TYR A 43 2.04 1.99 3.28
C TYR A 43 2.43 3.04 2.23
N ASN A 44 3.73 3.33 2.10
CA ASN A 44 4.22 4.30 1.11
C ASN A 44 3.91 3.87 -0.34
N ALA A 45 3.99 2.58 -0.65
CA ALA A 45 3.66 2.10 -1.97
C ALA A 45 2.16 2.27 -2.30
N VAL A 46 1.28 2.07 -1.31
CA VAL A 46 -0.16 2.34 -1.45
C VAL A 46 -0.42 3.83 -1.59
N ASN A 47 0.22 4.66 -0.77
CA ASN A 47 0.10 6.12 -0.83
C ASN A 47 0.53 6.62 -2.23
N TYR A 48 1.66 6.12 -2.74
CA TYR A 48 2.09 6.41 -4.11
C TYR A 48 1.04 6.03 -5.15
N ALA A 49 0.49 4.81 -5.09
CA ALA A 49 -0.57 4.38 -6.01
C ALA A 49 -1.82 5.26 -5.90
N LEU A 50 -2.25 5.60 -4.69
CA LEU A 50 -3.39 6.46 -4.43
C LEU A 50 -3.24 7.86 -5.04
N PHE A 51 -2.03 8.39 -5.18
CA PHE A 51 -1.83 9.75 -5.70
C PHE A 51 -1.29 9.81 -7.14
N ASN A 52 -0.84 8.67 -7.71
CA ASN A 52 -0.28 8.63 -9.06
C ASN A 52 -1.14 7.83 -10.06
N ALA A 53 -2.09 7.04 -9.58
CA ALA A 53 -3.02 6.34 -10.46
C ALA A 53 -3.99 7.31 -11.15
N ARG A 54 -4.14 7.15 -12.48
CA ARG A 54 -5.33 7.64 -13.19
C ARG A 54 -6.53 6.84 -12.67
N SER A 55 -7.38 7.51 -11.91
CA SER A 55 -8.54 6.93 -11.23
C SER A 55 -9.63 7.98 -11.16
N SER A 56 -10.89 7.53 -11.15
CA SER A 56 -12.08 8.36 -10.95
C SER A 56 -12.25 8.83 -9.51
N LEU A 57 -11.40 8.37 -8.57
CA LEU A 57 -11.44 8.81 -7.17
C LEU A 57 -11.13 10.30 -7.06
N THR A 58 -12.00 11.01 -6.33
CA THR A 58 -11.75 12.40 -5.94
C THR A 58 -10.58 12.47 -4.96
N LEU A 59 -10.03 13.67 -4.75
CA LEU A 59 -8.99 13.89 -3.75
C LEU A 59 -9.45 13.47 -2.35
N ASN A 60 -10.70 13.80 -1.99
CA ASN A 60 -11.29 13.42 -0.70
C ASN A 60 -11.39 11.90 -0.53
N ASP A 61 -11.80 11.18 -1.57
CA ASP A 61 -11.88 9.71 -1.51
C ASP A 61 -10.49 9.09 -1.34
N ARG A 62 -9.46 9.66 -1.97
CA ARG A 62 -8.07 9.22 -1.82
C ARG A 62 -7.60 9.37 -0.38
N TYR A 63 -7.87 10.52 0.26
CA TYR A 63 -7.53 10.71 1.68
C TYR A 63 -8.28 9.75 2.61
N LYS A 64 -9.57 9.51 2.37
CA LYS A 64 -10.35 8.54 3.17
C LYS A 64 -9.81 7.11 3.02
N LEU A 65 -9.36 6.73 1.83
CA LEU A 65 -8.74 5.42 1.60
C LEU A 65 -7.36 5.34 2.25
N ASP A 66 -6.56 6.41 2.15
CA ASP A 66 -5.26 6.50 2.79
C ASP A 66 -5.36 6.32 4.30
N GLU A 67 -6.27 7.05 4.95
CA GLU A 67 -6.52 6.94 6.38
C GLU A 67 -6.90 5.49 6.79
N LYS A 68 -7.79 4.84 6.04
CA LYS A 68 -8.18 3.45 6.31
C LYS A 68 -7.00 2.49 6.20
N VAL A 69 -6.16 2.67 5.20
CA VAL A 69 -4.96 1.84 5.00
C VAL A 69 -3.95 2.08 6.12
N PHE A 70 -3.75 3.34 6.53
CA PHE A 70 -2.92 3.68 7.69
C PHE A 70 -3.40 2.95 8.95
N HIS A 71 -4.68 3.07 9.30
CA HIS A 71 -5.25 2.43 10.49
C HIS A 71 -5.10 0.91 10.46
N GLN A 72 -5.25 0.28 9.30
CA GLN A 72 -5.06 -1.17 9.16
C GLN A 72 -3.60 -1.58 9.38
N PHE A 73 -2.64 -0.86 8.82
CA PHE A 73 -1.22 -1.14 9.08
C PHE A 73 -0.84 -0.85 10.52
N ALA A 74 -1.37 0.22 11.12
CA ALA A 74 -1.15 0.54 12.53
C ALA A 74 -1.67 -0.58 13.44
N ALA A 75 -2.88 -1.08 13.16
CA ALA A 75 -3.45 -2.22 13.90
C ALA A 75 -2.61 -3.49 13.76
N LEU A 76 -2.00 -3.75 12.60
CA LEU A 76 -1.11 -4.91 12.41
C LEU A 76 0.27 -4.73 13.05
N ALA A 77 0.75 -3.50 13.18
CA ALA A 77 2.06 -3.20 13.75
C ALA A 77 2.05 -3.13 15.28
N LEU A 78 0.91 -2.77 15.87
CA LEU A 78 0.73 -2.59 17.32
C LEU A 78 0.16 -3.83 18.03
N ASN A 79 -0.22 -4.87 17.28
CA ASN A 79 -0.66 -6.17 17.79
C ASN A 79 0.43 -7.23 17.54
#